data_AF-A0A659U9Y2-F1
#
_entry.id   AF-A0A659U9Y2-F1
#
_cell.length_a   1.000
_cell.length_b   1.000
_cell.length_c   1.000
_cell.angle_alpha   90.00
_cell.angle_beta   90.00
_cell.angle_gamma   90.00
#
_symmetry.space_group_name_H-M   'P 1'
#
loop_
_entity.id
_entity.type
_entity.pdbx_description
1 polymer ?
#
loop_
_entity_poly.entity_id
_entity_poly.type
_entity_poly.pdbx_seq_one_letter_code
_entity_poly.pdbx_strand_id
1 'polypeptide(L)'
;LEHADGAVVIRRNDTLWRISRRVYGHGVRYSTIYLANQDQIRNPNRIWPGQVFKVPEKSKEGEAADLKAMGEQATTAPAKTQ
;
A
#
# COMPACT_ATOMS: atom_id res chain seq x y z
N LEU A 1 18.24 1.82 11.08
CA LEU A 1 17.30 2.75 10.42
C LEU A 1 16.07 1.94 10.09
N GLU A 2 15.09 1.90 10.99
CA GLU A 2 13.78 1.36 10.63
C GLU A 2 13.18 2.32 9.60
N HIS A 3 12.99 1.83 8.38
CA HIS A 3 12.17 2.50 7.40
C HIS A 3 10.74 2.46 7.90
N ALA A 4 10.17 3.62 8.21
CA ALA A 4 8.84 3.71 8.77
C ALA A 4 7.83 3.55 7.63
N ASP A 5 7.44 2.31 7.35
CA ASP A 5 6.43 2.02 6.34
C ASP A 5 5.09 2.70 6.71
N GLY A 6 4.45 3.31 5.71
CA GLY A 6 3.09 3.80 5.85
C GLY A 6 2.05 2.71 5.61
N ALA A 7 0.78 3.06 5.74
CA ALA A 7 -0.29 2.20 5.27
C ALA A 7 -1.45 3.00 4.69
N VAL A 8 -2.31 2.28 3.98
CA VAL A 8 -3.52 2.81 3.37
C VAL A 8 -4.71 1.95 3.74
N VAL A 9 -5.82 2.60 4.10
CA VAL A 9 -7.11 1.93 4.26
C VAL A 9 -7.78 1.82 2.90
N ILE A 10 -8.08 0.58 2.50
CA ILE A 10 -8.74 0.26 1.23
C ILE A 10 -10.19 0.76 1.28
N ARG A 11 -10.59 1.51 0.25
CA ARG A 11 -11.97 1.98 0.05
C ARG A 11 -12.62 1.25 -1.12
N ARG A 12 -13.93 1.45 -1.29
CA ARG A 12 -14.68 0.92 -2.43
C ARG A 12 -14.06 1.43 -3.74
N ASN A 13 -13.88 0.53 -4.70
CA ASN A 13 -13.27 0.78 -6.02
C ASN A 13 -11.75 1.03 -6.03
N ASP A 14 -11.06 0.84 -4.90
CA ASP A 14 -9.61 0.79 -4.91
C ASP A 14 -9.10 -0.49 -5.57
N THR A 15 -7.93 -0.36 -6.20
CA THR A 15 -7.14 -1.48 -6.70
C THR A 15 -5.68 -1.22 -6.33
N LEU A 16 -4.88 -2.29 -6.20
CA LEU A 16 -3.44 -2.15 -5.94
C LEU A 16 -2.77 -1.26 -7.00
N TRP A 17 -3.22 -1.33 -8.26
CA TRP A 17 -2.72 -0.48 -9.35
C TRP A 17 -3.03 1.00 -9.15
N ARG A 18 -4.27 1.36 -8.75
CA ARG A 18 -4.66 2.75 -8.49
C ARG A 18 -3.91 3.33 -7.29
N ILE A 19 -3.78 2.55 -6.22
CA ILE A 19 -3.04 2.95 -5.02
C ILE A 19 -1.58 3.18 -5.39
N SER A 20 -0.96 2.21 -6.06
CA SER A 20 0.42 2.31 -6.53
C SER A 20 0.66 3.53 -7.41
N ARG A 21 -0.26 3.84 -8.33
CA ARG A 21 -0.14 5.02 -9.20
C ARG A 21 -0.19 6.32 -8.41
N ARG A 22 -0.98 6.39 -7.33
CA ARG A 22 -1.04 7.58 -6.47
C ARG A 22 0.21 7.73 -5.61
N VAL A 23 0.69 6.63 -5.04
CA VAL A 23 1.80 6.63 -4.09
C VAL A 23 3.16 6.72 -4.78
N TYR A 24 3.41 5.91 -5.81
CA TYR A 24 4.70 5.80 -6.48
C TYR A 24 4.70 6.44 -7.87
N GLY A 25 3.63 7.13 -8.26
CA GLY A 25 3.44 7.68 -9.62
C GLY A 25 3.12 6.64 -10.71
N HIS A 26 3.45 5.37 -10.47
CA HIS A 26 3.35 4.29 -11.45
C HIS A 26 2.50 3.13 -10.97
N GLY A 27 1.44 2.78 -11.71
CA GLY A 27 0.56 1.68 -11.34
C GLY A 27 1.23 0.30 -11.38
N VAL A 28 2.28 0.12 -12.20
CA VAL A 28 3.04 -1.13 -12.29
C VAL A 28 3.81 -1.48 -11.01
N ARG A 29 4.00 -0.52 -10.09
CA ARG A 29 4.65 -0.72 -8.79
C ARG A 29 3.75 -1.40 -7.76
N TYR A 30 2.54 -1.81 -8.16
CA TYR A 30 1.59 -2.50 -7.29
C TYR A 30 2.17 -3.79 -6.71
N SER A 31 3.14 -4.40 -7.39
CA SER A 31 3.88 -5.57 -6.92
C SER A 31 4.61 -5.30 -5.61
N THR A 32 5.12 -4.08 -5.38
CA THR A 32 5.71 -3.65 -4.09
C THR A 32 4.68 -3.75 -2.97
N ILE A 33 3.49 -3.18 -3.18
CA ILE A 33 2.39 -3.20 -2.20
C ILE A 33 1.92 -4.64 -1.97
N TYR A 34 1.77 -5.43 -3.04
CA TYR A 34 1.38 -6.83 -2.94
C TYR A 34 2.35 -7.63 -2.08
N LEU A 35 3.65 -7.51 -2.34
CA LEU A 35 4.69 -8.25 -1.63
C LEU A 35 4.76 -7.89 -0.14
N ALA A 36 4.57 -6.62 0.19
CA ALA A 36 4.52 -6.15 1.58
C ALA A 36 3.30 -6.68 2.38
N ASN A 37 2.29 -7.23 1.69
CA ASN A 37 1.02 -7.66 2.28
C ASN A 37 0.61 -9.07 1.84
N GLN A 38 1.54 -9.92 1.39
CA GLN A 38 1.20 -11.27 0.91
C GLN A 38 0.54 -12.13 1.98
N ASP A 39 0.81 -11.87 3.25
CA ASP A 39 0.15 -12.56 4.36
C ASP A 39 -1.34 -12.23 4.45
N GLN A 40 -1.76 -11.05 3.96
CA GLN A 40 -3.14 -10.58 3.96
C GLN A 40 -3.84 -10.77 2.60
N ILE A 41 -3.09 -10.77 1.50
CA ILE A 41 -3.61 -10.80 0.13
C ILE A 41 -3.43 -12.20 -0.47
N ARG A 42 -4.43 -13.05 -0.28
CA ARG A 42 -4.48 -14.38 -0.93
C ARG A 42 -4.68 -14.31 -2.44
N ASN A 43 -5.39 -13.29 -2.91
CA ASN A 43 -5.62 -13.06 -4.33
C ASN A 43 -5.56 -11.54 -4.60
N PRO A 44 -4.61 -11.05 -5.40
CA PRO A 44 -4.42 -9.61 -5.65
C PRO A 44 -5.62 -8.96 -6.36
N ASN A 45 -6.48 -9.75 -7.02
CA ASN A 45 -7.72 -9.28 -7.64
C ASN A 45 -8.90 -9.24 -6.66
N ARG A 46 -8.72 -9.68 -5.41
CA ARG A 46 -9.76 -9.68 -4.37
C ARG A 46 -9.24 -8.93 -3.14
N ILE A 47 -9.47 -7.63 -3.14
CA ILE A 47 -9.24 -6.75 -1.99
C ILE A 47 -10.57 -6.11 -1.61
N TRP A 48 -10.77 -5.87 -0.32
CA TRP A 48 -12.05 -5.43 0.23
C TRP A 48 -11.91 -4.11 0.99
N PRO A 49 -12.94 -3.25 0.99
CA PRO A 49 -12.95 -2.05 1.79
C PRO A 49 -12.74 -2.35 3.28
N GLY A 50 -11.98 -1.48 3.97
CA GLY A 50 -11.64 -1.62 5.38
C GLY A 50 -10.35 -2.40 5.65
N GLN A 51 -9.78 -3.10 4.66
CA GLN A 51 -8.44 -3.67 4.79
C GLN A 51 -7.40 -2.55 4.91
N VAL A 52 -6.32 -2.82 5.65
CA VAL A 52 -5.21 -1.89 5.81
C VAL A 52 -3.96 -2.50 5.21
N PHE A 53 -3.46 -1.91 4.14
CA PHE A 53 -2.27 -2.42 3.45
C PHE A 53 -1.07 -1.54 3.72
N LYS A 54 0.04 -2.18 4.05
CA LYS A 54 1.36 -1.55 4.17
C LYS A 54 1.81 -1.04 2.82
N VAL A 55 2.44 0.12 2.85
CA VAL A 55 2.99 0.81 1.69
C VAL A 55 4.43 1.16 2.03
N PRO A 56 5.40 0.40 1.48
CA PRO A 56 6.81 0.66 1.72
C PRO A 56 7.24 2.07 1.34
N GLU A 57 8.15 2.67 2.11
CA GLU A 57 8.66 4.04 1.84
C GLU A 57 9.30 4.18 0.45
N LYS A 58 9.80 3.08 -0.12
CA LYS A 58 10.34 3.02 -1.47
C LYS A 58 9.77 1.85 -2.25
N SER A 59 9.48 2.06 -3.53
CA SER A 59 9.24 0.96 -4.46
C SER A 59 10.50 0.11 -4.63
N LYS A 60 10.35 -1.11 -5.19
CA LYS A 60 11.51 -1.95 -5.53
C LYS A 60 12.46 -1.27 -6.52
N GLU A 61 11.94 -0.33 -7.27
CA GLU A 61 12.63 0.43 -8.31
C GLU A 61 13.21 1.75 -7.75
N GLY A 62 13.01 2.04 -6.47
CA GLY A 62 13.63 3.15 -5.75
C GLY A 62 12.80 4.43 -5.69
N GLU A 63 11.56 4.43 -6.18
CA GLU A 63 10.69 5.60 -6.09
C GLU A 63 10.17 5.77 -4.66
N ALA A 64 10.28 6.99 -4.12
CA ALA A 64 9.75 7.30 -2.80
C ALA A 64 8.21 7.28 -2.80
N ALA A 65 7.62 6.84 -1.69
CA ALA A 65 6.18 6.82 -1.50
C ALA A 65 5.64 8.19 -1.10
N ASP A 66 4.76 8.77 -1.93
CA ASP A 66 3.98 9.96 -1.60
C ASP A 66 2.67 9.58 -0.92
N LEU A 67 2.72 9.20 0.36
CA LEU A 67 1.52 8.83 1.13
C LEU A 67 0.50 9.97 1.26
N LYS A 68 0.95 11.23 1.18
CA LYS A 68 0.07 12.40 1.15
C LYS A 68 -0.92 12.35 -0.02
N ALA A 69 -0.56 11.70 -1.14
CA ALA A 69 -1.45 11.52 -2.28
C ALA A 69 -2.69 10.66 -1.98
N MET A 70 -2.67 9.91 -0.88
CA MET A 70 -3.79 9.09 -0.41
C MET A 70 -4.75 9.85 0.53
N GLY A 71 -4.40 11.07 0.96
CA GLY A 71 -5.25 11.91 1.80
C GLY A 71 -5.76 11.19 3.05
N GLU A 72 -7.07 11.21 3.27
CA GLU A 72 -7.75 10.54 4.40
C GLU A 72 -7.62 9.01 4.39
N GLN A 73 -7.15 8.40 3.30
CA GLN A 73 -6.90 6.95 3.27
C GLN A 73 -5.55 6.58 3.88
N ALA A 74 -4.62 7.54 3.98
CA ALA A 74 -3.33 7.30 4.60
C ALA A 74 -3.51 7.09 6.11
N THR A 75 -2.90 6.04 6.62
CA THR A 75 -2.85 5.73 8.05
C THR A 75 -1.44 5.27 8.41
N THR A 76 -1.10 5.37 9.69
CA THR A 76 0.06 4.64 10.21
C THR A 76 -0.21 3.15 10.08
N ALA A 77 0.76 2.39 9.58
CA ALA A 77 0.63 0.94 9.49
C ALA A 77 0.27 0.36 10.86
N PRO A 78 -0.73 -0.52 10.96
CA PRO A 78 -0.96 -1.22 12.21
C PRO A 78 0.31 -2.00 12.52
N ALA A 79 0.90 -1.73 13.69
CA ALA A 79 1.91 -2.61 14.26
C ALA A 79 1.27 -4.00 14.28
N LYS A 80 1.90 -4.98 13.61
CA LYS A 80 1.40 -6.35 13.55
C LYS A 80 1.03 -6.77 14.98
N THR A 81 -0.25 -6.95 15.28
CA THR A 81 -0.62 -7.68 16.49
C THR A 81 -0.22 -9.12 16.22
N GLN A 82 0.72 -9.59 17.04
CA GLN A 82 1.33 -10.92 16.98
C GLN A 82 0.28 -12.02 17.13
#